data_AF-A0A9Q3UA24-F1
#
_entry.id   AF-A0A9Q3UA24-F1
#
_cell.length_a   1.000
_cell.length_b   1.000
_cell.length_c   1.000
_cell.angle_alpha   90.00
_cell.angle_beta   90.00
_cell.angle_gamma   90.00
#
_symmetry.space_group_name_H-M   'P 1'
#
loop_
_entity.id
_entity.type
_entity.pdbx_description
1 polymer ?
#
loop_
_entity_poly.entity_id
_entity_poly.type
_entity_poly.pdbx_seq_one_letter_code
_entity_poly.pdbx_strand_id
1 'polypeptide(L)'
;MQTNKPITLQTYKNETTFYPEKDLFNDTLLEGVNEQSFELWLKGFPAFQRRFGTTEGKRNLSEMTLPCNKWYRYAEKFEAHCLAETIKSKYPEGFFECRNQNGEIAAFLPEPSDKANFRIALYSLNGPITHHTYNSREEALEELAKSGFKHEEGAVDSLPGILSFDRGVTIGLWADEGIWPSVGFERDKHLPHIKREFAENY
;
A
#
# COMPACT_ATOMS: atom_id res chain seq x y z
N MET A 1 -2.74 -4.16 24.02
CA MET A 1 -1.57 -4.95 24.45
C MET A 1 -1.50 -6.21 23.59
N GLN A 2 -0.66 -6.24 22.55
CA GLN A 2 -0.48 -7.47 21.76
C GLN A 2 0.38 -8.45 22.57
N THR A 3 -0.18 -9.61 22.88
CA THR A 3 0.53 -10.64 23.65
C THR A 3 1.57 -11.29 22.75
N ASN A 4 2.82 -11.40 23.21
CA ASN A 4 3.89 -12.17 22.54
C ASN A 4 3.67 -13.70 22.65
N LYS A 5 2.48 -14.13 23.09
CA LYS A 5 2.16 -15.55 23.26
C LYS A 5 2.05 -16.22 21.89
N PRO A 6 2.67 -17.39 21.68
CA PRO A 6 2.43 -18.18 20.47
C PRO A 6 0.96 -18.58 20.38
N ILE A 7 0.33 -18.26 19.26
CA ILE A 7 -1.06 -18.57 18.93
C ILE A 7 -1.11 -19.28 17.57
N THR A 8 -2.14 -20.07 17.33
CA THR A 8 -2.38 -20.68 16.01
C THR A 8 -2.89 -19.64 15.02
N LEU A 9 -2.87 -19.96 13.72
CA LEU A 9 -3.49 -19.12 12.70
C LEU A 9 -5.00 -18.93 12.98
N GLN A 10 -5.70 -19.98 13.40
CA GLN A 10 -7.13 -19.90 13.72
C GLN A 10 -7.39 -18.94 14.88
N THR A 11 -6.58 -19.00 15.94
CA THR A 11 -6.69 -18.06 17.06
C THR A 11 -6.39 -16.63 16.62
N TYR A 12 -5.36 -16.43 15.81
CA TYR A 12 -5.06 -15.12 15.22
C TYR A 12 -6.26 -14.57 14.43
N LYS A 13 -6.83 -15.36 13.51
CA LYS A 13 -8.02 -14.97 12.72
C LYS A 13 -9.19 -14.58 13.62
N ASN A 14 -9.49 -15.38 14.64
CA ASN A 14 -10.59 -15.08 15.57
C ASN A 14 -10.35 -13.77 16.36
N GLU A 15 -9.09 -13.42 16.63
CA GLU A 15 -8.73 -12.18 17.33
C GLU A 15 -8.70 -10.94 16.42
N THR A 16 -8.44 -11.11 15.11
CA THR A 16 -8.29 -9.98 14.17
C THR A 16 -9.49 -9.76 13.26
N THR A 17 -10.28 -10.80 13.00
CA THR A 17 -11.45 -10.76 12.12
C THR A 17 -12.70 -10.43 12.94
N PHE A 18 -12.98 -9.13 13.10
CA PHE A 18 -14.17 -8.65 13.80
C PHE A 18 -15.47 -8.88 13.01
N TYR A 19 -15.37 -9.01 11.68
CA TYR A 19 -16.48 -9.20 10.76
C TYR A 19 -16.07 -10.22 9.68
N PRO A 20 -16.90 -11.23 9.34
CA PRO A 20 -16.55 -12.25 8.33
C PRO A 20 -16.17 -11.69 6.95
N GLU A 21 -16.77 -10.57 6.55
CA GLU A 21 -16.46 -9.82 5.32
C GLU A 21 -15.13 -9.05 5.38
N LYS A 22 -14.48 -9.02 6.55
CA LYS A 22 -13.13 -8.48 6.77
C LYS A 22 -12.11 -9.59 7.07
N ASP A 23 -12.48 -10.85 6.85
CA ASP A 23 -11.51 -11.95 6.88
C ASP A 23 -10.58 -11.77 5.69
N LEU A 24 -9.31 -11.43 5.97
CA LEU A 24 -8.29 -11.30 4.92
C LEU A 24 -8.31 -12.50 3.99
N PHE A 25 -8.53 -13.71 4.51
CA PHE A 25 -8.51 -14.95 3.72
C PHE A 25 -9.82 -15.26 2.97
N ASN A 26 -10.74 -14.30 2.89
CA ASN A 26 -11.99 -14.38 2.15
C ASN A 26 -12.29 -13.08 1.38
N ASP A 27 -11.26 -12.27 1.12
CA ASP A 27 -11.42 -11.02 0.37
C ASP A 27 -11.71 -11.33 -1.11
N THR A 28 -12.93 -11.02 -1.54
CA THR A 28 -13.40 -11.25 -2.91
C THR A 28 -12.89 -10.21 -3.90
N LEU A 29 -12.28 -9.10 -3.43
CA LEU A 29 -11.72 -8.04 -4.27
C LEU A 29 -10.30 -8.38 -4.74
N LEU A 30 -9.58 -9.22 -4.00
CA LEU A 30 -8.22 -9.64 -4.29
C LEU A 30 -8.19 -11.08 -4.85
N GLU A 31 -7.63 -11.25 -6.04
CA GLU A 31 -7.58 -12.56 -6.69
C GLU A 31 -6.70 -13.54 -5.89
N GLY A 32 -7.22 -14.74 -5.65
CA GLY A 32 -6.47 -15.83 -5.03
C GLY A 32 -6.20 -15.68 -3.54
N VAL A 33 -6.83 -14.73 -2.85
CA VAL A 33 -6.68 -14.56 -1.40
C VAL A 33 -7.51 -15.59 -0.63
N ASN A 34 -6.83 -16.64 -0.18
CA ASN A 34 -7.40 -17.66 0.69
C ASN A 34 -6.32 -18.34 1.54
N GLU A 35 -6.73 -19.14 2.52
CA GLU A 35 -5.82 -19.81 3.44
C GLU A 35 -4.82 -20.74 2.73
N GLN A 36 -5.24 -21.42 1.66
CA GLN A 36 -4.38 -22.33 0.91
C GLN A 36 -3.28 -21.56 0.16
N SER A 37 -3.64 -20.46 -0.50
CA SER A 37 -2.67 -19.57 -1.16
C SER A 37 -1.70 -18.95 -0.15
N PHE A 38 -2.20 -18.54 1.02
CA PHE A 38 -1.36 -18.03 2.10
C PHE A 38 -0.37 -19.09 2.59
N GLU A 39 -0.82 -20.33 2.79
CA GLU A 39 0.04 -21.43 3.21
C GLU A 39 1.15 -21.70 2.19
N LEU A 40 0.82 -21.74 0.90
CA LEU A 40 1.79 -21.94 -0.18
C LEU A 40 2.80 -20.79 -0.22
N TRP A 41 2.31 -19.55 -0.19
CA TRP A 41 3.14 -18.34 -0.17
C TRP A 41 4.09 -18.34 1.03
N LEU A 42 3.57 -18.59 2.23
CA LEU A 42 4.33 -18.56 3.49
C LEU A 42 5.42 -19.63 3.51
N LYS A 43 5.12 -20.84 3.02
CA LYS A 43 6.11 -21.93 2.85
C LYS A 43 7.22 -21.57 1.87
N GLY A 44 7.02 -20.58 0.99
CA GLY A 44 8.05 -20.02 0.12
C GLY A 44 9.03 -19.06 0.80
N PHE A 45 8.72 -18.54 2.00
CA PHE A 45 9.60 -17.56 2.67
C PHE A 45 10.86 -18.22 3.26
N PRO A 46 12.08 -17.79 2.88
CA PRO A 46 13.31 -18.39 3.40
C PRO A 46 13.45 -18.29 4.92
N ALA A 47 12.93 -17.22 5.53
CA ALA A 47 12.91 -17.06 6.99
C ALA A 47 11.95 -18.06 7.68
N PHE A 48 10.83 -18.38 7.02
CA PHE A 48 9.87 -19.37 7.49
C PHE A 48 10.43 -20.79 7.34
N GLN A 49 10.99 -21.11 6.16
CA GLN A 49 11.65 -22.38 5.88
C GLN A 49 12.83 -22.67 6.81
N ARG A 50 13.66 -21.67 7.15
CA ARG A 50 14.77 -21.88 8.10
C ARG A 50 14.29 -22.25 9.50
N ARG A 51 13.13 -21.75 9.91
CA ARG A 51 12.58 -21.97 11.25
C ARG A 51 11.76 -23.25 11.35
N PHE A 52 11.04 -23.60 10.29
CA PHE A 52 10.06 -24.70 10.31
C PHE A 52 10.35 -25.79 9.26
N GLY A 53 11.38 -25.65 8.42
CA GLY A 53 11.68 -26.57 7.31
C GLY A 53 12.47 -27.81 7.69
N THR A 54 12.90 -27.96 8.95
CA THR A 54 13.59 -29.17 9.43
C THR A 54 12.61 -30.02 10.26
N THR A 55 12.17 -31.14 9.69
CA THR A 55 11.36 -32.23 10.28
C THR A 55 9.95 -31.88 10.82
N GLU A 56 9.72 -30.65 11.32
CA GLU A 56 8.39 -30.08 11.64
C GLU A 56 7.68 -29.51 10.39
N GLY A 57 8.36 -29.42 9.25
CA GLY A 57 7.89 -28.80 8.00
C GLY A 57 6.83 -29.56 7.22
N LYS A 58 6.27 -30.64 7.81
CA LYS A 58 5.11 -31.36 7.29
C LYS A 58 3.83 -31.13 8.10
N ARG A 59 3.87 -30.36 9.19
CA ARG A 59 2.66 -29.99 9.91
C ARG A 59 1.82 -29.04 9.04
N ASN A 60 0.51 -29.22 9.05
CA ASN A 60 -0.41 -28.30 8.40
C ASN A 60 -0.31 -26.93 9.10
N LEU A 61 -0.52 -25.84 8.35
CA LEU A 61 -0.47 -24.47 8.91
C LEU A 61 -1.37 -24.29 10.15
N SER A 62 -2.48 -25.05 10.21
CA SER A 62 -3.42 -25.10 11.34
C SER A 62 -2.82 -25.56 12.67
N GLU A 63 -1.73 -26.33 12.63
CA GLU A 63 -1.04 -26.88 13.81
C GLU A 63 0.15 -26.01 14.25
N MET A 64 0.49 -24.97 13.48
CA MET A 64 1.63 -24.11 13.75
C MET A 64 1.25 -22.97 14.70
N THR A 65 2.17 -22.64 15.62
CA THR A 65 2.01 -21.50 16.52
C THR A 65 3.09 -20.46 16.30
N LEU A 66 2.70 -19.20 16.14
CA LEU A 66 3.59 -18.04 16.08
C LEU A 66 3.11 -16.95 17.04
N PRO A 67 4.01 -16.08 17.53
CA PRO A 67 3.59 -14.86 18.21
C PRO A 67 2.64 -14.03 17.32
N CYS A 68 1.62 -13.41 17.92
CA CYS A 68 0.60 -12.66 17.20
C CYS A 68 1.18 -11.61 16.22
N ASN A 69 2.22 -10.87 16.64
CA ASN A 69 2.89 -9.89 15.79
C ASN A 69 3.61 -10.49 14.55
N LYS A 70 3.98 -11.77 14.59
CA LYS A 70 4.57 -12.47 13.45
C LYS A 70 3.48 -12.86 12.46
N TRP A 71 2.34 -13.33 12.95
CA TRP A 71 1.17 -13.57 12.10
C TRP A 71 0.75 -12.29 11.38
N TYR A 72 0.61 -11.19 12.12
CA TYR A 72 0.27 -9.89 11.55
C TYR A 72 1.21 -9.49 10.41
N ARG A 73 2.53 -9.56 10.62
CA ARG A 73 3.51 -9.21 9.57
C ARG A 73 3.47 -10.13 8.35
N TYR A 74 3.14 -11.40 8.52
CA TYR A 74 2.99 -12.32 7.39
C TYR A 74 1.69 -12.04 6.63
N ALA A 75 0.60 -11.77 7.34
CA ALA A 75 -0.69 -11.41 6.76
C ALA A 75 -0.59 -10.11 5.94
N GLU A 76 -0.03 -9.04 6.50
CA GLU A 76 0.19 -7.74 5.82
C GLU A 76 1.03 -7.90 4.55
N LYS A 77 2.11 -8.68 4.61
CA LYS A 77 2.95 -8.95 3.43
C LYS A 77 2.26 -9.81 2.38
N PHE A 78 1.41 -10.73 2.81
CA PHE A 78 0.65 -11.58 1.90
C PHE A 78 -0.43 -10.75 1.20
N GLU A 79 -1.14 -9.89 1.92
CA GLU A 79 -2.10 -8.94 1.37
C GLU A 79 -1.45 -8.06 0.31
N ALA A 80 -0.29 -7.45 0.62
CA ALA A 80 0.47 -6.65 -0.34
C ALA A 80 0.90 -7.47 -1.58
N HIS A 81 1.29 -8.73 -1.38
CA HIS A 81 1.63 -9.63 -2.47
C HIS A 81 0.41 -9.93 -3.36
N CYS A 82 -0.72 -10.29 -2.77
CA CYS A 82 -1.94 -10.60 -3.51
C CYS A 82 -2.51 -9.36 -4.23
N LEU A 83 -2.41 -8.18 -3.63
CA LEU A 83 -2.71 -6.92 -4.30
C LEU A 83 -1.83 -6.75 -5.54
N ALA A 84 -0.51 -6.92 -5.39
CA ALA A 84 0.42 -6.81 -6.51
C ALA A 84 0.13 -7.83 -7.63
N GLU A 85 -0.16 -9.09 -7.29
CA GLU A 85 -0.50 -10.12 -8.28
C GLU A 85 -1.86 -9.87 -8.95
N THR A 86 -2.86 -9.44 -8.19
CA THR A 86 -4.18 -9.03 -8.73
C THR A 86 -4.02 -7.90 -9.73
N ILE A 87 -3.19 -6.91 -9.40
CA ILE A 87 -2.90 -5.82 -10.31
C ILE A 87 -2.17 -6.34 -11.56
N LYS A 88 -1.12 -7.15 -11.43
CA LYS A 88 -0.40 -7.70 -12.60
C LYS A 88 -1.33 -8.51 -13.51
N SER A 89 -2.23 -9.30 -12.93
CA SER A 89 -3.25 -10.08 -13.64
C SER A 89 -4.19 -9.18 -14.43
N LYS A 90 -4.76 -8.16 -13.77
CA LYS A 90 -5.70 -7.21 -14.39
C LYS A 90 -5.04 -6.24 -15.37
N TYR A 91 -3.75 -5.94 -15.17
CA TYR A 91 -2.97 -4.96 -15.92
C TYR A 91 -1.62 -5.55 -16.32
N PRO A 92 -1.60 -6.52 -17.25
CA PRO A 92 -0.39 -7.26 -17.65
C PRO A 92 0.67 -6.37 -18.31
N GLU A 93 0.28 -5.20 -18.82
CA GLU A 93 1.18 -4.17 -19.34
C GLU A 93 1.65 -3.14 -18.30
N GLY A 94 1.35 -3.40 -17.02
CA GLY A 94 1.94 -2.71 -15.87
C GLY A 94 1.42 -1.30 -15.57
N PHE A 95 1.78 -0.87 -14.37
CA PHE A 95 1.81 0.53 -13.95
C PHE A 95 2.96 1.26 -14.63
N PHE A 96 2.79 2.55 -14.83
CA PHE A 96 3.81 3.36 -15.48
C PHE A 96 4.11 4.58 -14.63
N GLU A 97 5.31 4.63 -14.06
CA GLU A 97 5.81 5.79 -13.35
C GLU A 97 6.66 6.64 -14.27
N CYS A 98 6.53 7.96 -14.13
CA CYS A 98 7.25 8.92 -14.93
C CYS A 98 7.70 10.12 -14.12
N ARG A 99 8.73 10.80 -14.64
CA ARG A 99 9.14 12.14 -14.22
C ARG A 99 9.25 13.08 -15.42
N ASN A 100 8.89 14.35 -15.25
CA ASN A 100 9.15 15.39 -16.24
C ASN A 100 10.37 16.25 -15.88
N GLN A 101 10.75 17.19 -16.75
CA GLN A 101 11.92 18.04 -16.54
C GLN A 101 11.80 19.01 -15.34
N ASN A 102 10.57 19.27 -14.88
CA ASN A 102 10.29 20.11 -13.72
C ASN A 102 10.37 19.31 -12.40
N GLY A 103 10.61 18.00 -12.47
CA GLY A 103 10.67 17.13 -11.30
C GLY A 103 9.31 16.64 -10.82
N GLU A 104 8.22 16.94 -11.53
CA GLU A 104 6.90 16.39 -11.25
C GLU A 104 6.86 14.91 -11.61
N ILE A 105 6.11 14.14 -10.84
CA ILE A 105 5.98 12.70 -10.98
C ILE A 105 4.55 12.36 -11.38
N ALA A 106 4.40 11.46 -12.34
CA ALA A 106 3.13 10.89 -12.74
C ALA A 106 3.12 9.39 -12.43
N ALA A 107 2.04 8.90 -11.84
CA ALA A 107 1.77 7.49 -11.67
C ALA A 107 0.54 7.11 -12.49
N PHE A 108 0.76 6.28 -13.51
CA PHE A 108 -0.30 5.69 -14.31
C PHE A 108 -0.80 4.42 -13.64
N LEU A 109 -2.05 4.48 -13.19
CA LEU A 109 -2.70 3.52 -12.33
C LEU A 109 -4.05 3.15 -12.96
N PRO A 110 -4.64 2.00 -12.60
CA PRO A 110 -6.03 1.75 -12.89
C PRO A 110 -6.91 2.68 -12.06
N GLU A 111 -8.04 3.05 -12.65
CA GLU A 111 -9.05 3.84 -11.95
C GLU A 111 -9.95 2.90 -11.14
N PRO A 112 -10.08 3.09 -9.82
CA PRO A 112 -10.93 2.24 -8.98
C PRO A 112 -12.44 2.48 -9.18
N SER A 113 -12.86 3.57 -9.84
CA SER A 113 -14.27 3.87 -10.09
C SER A 113 -14.79 3.30 -11.41
N ASP A 114 -16.08 2.96 -11.45
CA ASP A 114 -16.77 2.40 -12.64
C ASP A 114 -16.87 3.36 -13.84
N LYS A 115 -16.39 4.61 -13.69
CA LYS A 115 -16.57 5.69 -14.67
C LYS A 115 -15.45 5.75 -15.71
N ALA A 116 -14.30 5.19 -15.41
CA ALA A 116 -13.13 5.20 -16.27
C ALA A 116 -12.25 3.98 -15.94
N ASN A 117 -11.35 3.62 -16.85
CA ASN A 117 -10.52 2.43 -16.67
C ASN A 117 -9.14 2.77 -16.11
N PHE A 118 -8.68 4.00 -16.34
CA PHE A 118 -7.33 4.42 -16.07
C PHE A 118 -7.27 5.78 -15.38
N ARG A 119 -6.23 5.99 -14.59
CA ARG A 119 -5.94 7.22 -13.87
C ARG A 119 -4.47 7.60 -14.00
N ILE A 120 -4.18 8.87 -14.13
CA ILE A 120 -2.85 9.45 -13.93
C ILE A 120 -2.92 10.27 -12.65
N ALA A 121 -2.20 9.85 -11.62
CA ALA A 121 -2.01 10.65 -10.41
C ALA A 121 -0.74 11.48 -10.53
N LEU A 122 -0.83 12.78 -10.25
CA LEU A 122 0.26 13.74 -10.36
C LEU A 122 0.75 14.19 -8.98
N TYR A 123 2.07 14.21 -8.84
CA TYR A 123 2.77 14.57 -7.62
C TYR A 123 3.85 15.60 -7.91
N SER A 124 4.10 16.47 -6.94
CA SER A 124 5.27 17.35 -6.89
C SER A 124 6.10 17.03 -5.65
N LEU A 125 7.24 17.70 -5.49
CA LEU A 125 8.00 17.69 -4.25
C LEU A 125 7.23 18.28 -3.05
N ASN A 126 6.12 18.98 -3.28
CA ASN A 126 5.30 19.60 -2.23
C ASN A 126 4.04 18.80 -1.90
N GLY A 127 3.89 17.59 -2.44
CA GLY A 127 2.74 16.72 -2.19
C GLY A 127 1.96 16.35 -3.44
N PRO A 128 0.83 15.64 -3.25
CA PRO A 128 -0.12 15.34 -4.32
C PRO A 128 -0.68 16.62 -4.96
N ILE A 129 -0.81 16.64 -6.29
CA ILE A 129 -1.37 17.79 -7.03
C ILE A 129 -2.83 17.50 -7.39
N THR A 130 -3.04 16.49 -8.23
CA THR A 130 -4.34 16.14 -8.81
C THR A 130 -4.28 14.74 -9.41
N HIS A 131 -5.41 14.27 -9.92
CA HIS A 131 -5.45 13.12 -10.80
C HIS A 131 -6.40 13.37 -11.98
N HIS A 132 -6.15 12.67 -13.08
CA HIS A 132 -6.99 12.67 -14.27
C HIS A 132 -7.37 11.24 -14.62
N THR A 133 -8.59 11.04 -15.11
CA THR A 133 -9.11 9.73 -15.49
C THR A 133 -9.32 9.62 -16.99
N TYR A 134 -9.13 8.42 -17.53
CA TYR A 134 -9.16 8.12 -18.96
C TYR A 134 -9.90 6.81 -19.22
N ASN A 135 -10.59 6.76 -20.37
CA ASN A 135 -11.36 5.57 -20.76
C ASN A 135 -10.49 4.53 -21.47
N SER A 136 -9.39 4.95 -22.09
CA SER A 136 -8.44 4.08 -22.78
C SER A 136 -7.01 4.31 -22.30
N ARG A 137 -6.17 3.29 -22.52
CA ARG A 137 -4.75 3.33 -22.17
C ARG A 137 -4.00 4.28 -23.08
N GLU A 138 -4.35 4.28 -24.35
CA GLU A 138 -3.78 5.11 -25.41
C GLU A 138 -3.95 6.60 -25.10
N GLU A 139 -5.16 7.04 -24.69
CA GLU A 139 -5.43 8.42 -24.30
C GLU A 139 -4.53 8.88 -23.13
N ALA A 140 -4.39 8.03 -22.11
CA ALA A 140 -3.55 8.35 -20.96
C ALA A 140 -2.07 8.42 -21.32
N LEU A 141 -1.57 7.47 -22.12
CA LEU A 141 -0.18 7.47 -22.57
C LEU A 141 0.13 8.67 -23.48
N GLU A 142 -0.81 9.06 -24.35
CA GLU A 142 -0.68 10.26 -25.16
C GLU A 142 -0.56 11.52 -24.30
N GLU A 143 -1.34 11.63 -23.22
CA GLU A 143 -1.25 12.77 -22.30
C GLU A 143 0.13 12.87 -21.63
N LEU A 144 0.65 11.73 -21.13
CA LEU A 144 1.98 11.68 -20.53
C LEU A 144 3.06 12.11 -21.53
N ALA A 145 2.97 11.61 -22.77
CA ALA A 145 3.92 11.95 -23.83
C ALA A 145 3.86 13.44 -24.20
N LYS A 146 2.66 14.01 -24.34
CA LYS A 146 2.46 15.45 -24.64
C LYS A 146 2.97 16.34 -23.51
N SER A 147 2.82 15.90 -22.27
CA SER A 147 3.25 16.62 -21.06
C SER A 147 4.74 16.43 -20.71
N GLY A 148 5.53 15.80 -21.59
CA GLY A 148 6.98 15.69 -21.44
C GLY A 148 7.42 14.74 -20.32
N PHE A 149 6.54 13.85 -19.87
CA PHE A 149 6.86 12.81 -18.91
C PHE A 149 7.69 11.71 -19.56
N LYS A 150 8.73 11.27 -18.87
CA LYS A 150 9.57 10.13 -19.27
C LYS A 150 9.51 9.06 -18.22
N HIS A 151 9.54 7.80 -18.66
CA HIS A 151 9.52 6.67 -17.77
C HIS A 151 10.67 6.71 -16.75
N GLU A 152 10.35 6.51 -15.48
CA GLU A 152 11.32 6.42 -14.38
C GLU A 152 10.74 5.50 -13.30
N GLU A 153 11.26 4.28 -13.20
CA GLU A 153 10.84 3.31 -12.17
C GLU A 153 11.25 3.78 -10.77
N GLY A 154 10.34 3.69 -9.79
CA GLY A 154 10.58 4.14 -8.41
C GLY A 154 10.52 5.66 -8.25
N ALA A 155 9.99 6.38 -9.24
CA ALA A 155 9.78 7.82 -9.12
C ALA A 155 8.84 8.16 -7.98
N VAL A 156 7.75 7.39 -7.78
CA VAL A 156 6.82 7.62 -6.67
C VAL A 156 7.47 7.27 -5.33
N ASP A 157 8.23 6.18 -5.27
CA ASP A 157 8.95 5.74 -4.07
C ASP A 157 10.03 6.73 -3.61
N SER A 158 10.45 7.64 -4.49
CA SER A 158 11.40 8.71 -4.16
C SER A 158 10.81 9.85 -3.32
N LEU A 159 9.48 9.93 -3.20
CA LEU A 159 8.78 11.04 -2.53
C LEU A 159 8.71 10.93 -1.01
N PRO A 160 8.37 9.76 -0.40
CA PRO A 160 8.25 9.65 1.04
C PRO A 160 9.55 10.01 1.77
N GLY A 161 9.44 10.82 2.82
CA GLY A 161 10.59 11.29 3.59
C GLY A 161 11.19 12.61 3.10
N ILE A 162 10.75 13.13 1.95
CA ILE A 162 10.98 14.53 1.58
C ILE A 162 10.05 15.39 2.44
N LEU A 163 10.61 16.25 3.30
CA LEU A 163 9.83 17.01 4.28
C LEU A 163 8.71 17.86 3.65
N SER A 164 8.95 18.47 2.49
CA SER A 164 7.94 19.24 1.77
C SER A 164 6.81 18.36 1.23
N PHE A 165 7.12 17.13 0.81
CA PHE A 165 6.14 16.17 0.31
C PHE A 165 5.28 15.64 1.46
N ASP A 166 5.94 15.14 2.52
CA ASP A 166 5.28 14.64 3.74
C ASP A 166 4.34 15.73 4.30
N ARG A 167 4.79 16.99 4.36
CA ARG A 167 3.97 18.14 4.76
C ARG A 167 2.74 18.32 3.86
N GLY A 168 2.93 18.22 2.54
CA GLY A 168 1.84 18.32 1.57
C GLY A 168 0.78 17.22 1.74
N VAL A 169 1.23 15.99 1.98
CA VAL A 169 0.35 14.86 2.30
C VAL A 169 -0.45 15.14 3.57
N THR A 170 0.21 15.57 4.65
CA THR A 170 -0.44 15.95 5.91
C THR A 170 -1.50 17.03 5.71
N ILE A 171 -1.19 18.08 4.94
CA ILE A 171 -2.14 19.14 4.61
C ILE A 171 -3.33 18.59 3.81
N GLY A 172 -3.08 17.70 2.84
CA GLY A 172 -4.12 17.03 2.07
C GLY A 172 -5.08 16.22 2.94
N LEU A 173 -4.54 15.49 3.93
CA LEU A 173 -5.34 14.73 4.89
C LEU A 173 -6.23 15.64 5.75
N TRP A 174 -5.71 16.77 6.23
CA TRP A 174 -6.52 17.75 6.93
C TRP A 174 -7.63 18.33 6.04
N ALA A 175 -7.32 18.62 4.77
CA ALA A 175 -8.31 19.13 3.83
C ALA A 175 -9.44 18.12 3.57
N ASP A 176 -9.13 16.83 3.48
CA ASP A 176 -10.12 15.74 3.35
C ASP A 176 -11.03 15.64 4.59
N GLU A 177 -10.49 15.94 5.77
CA GLU A 177 -11.26 16.07 7.01
C GLU A 177 -12.05 17.40 7.13
N GLY A 178 -11.93 18.31 6.14
CA GLY A 178 -12.54 19.64 6.18
C GLY A 178 -11.85 20.60 7.16
N ILE A 179 -10.60 20.34 7.51
CA ILE A 179 -9.83 21.10 8.49
C ILE A 179 -8.86 22.05 7.80
N TRP A 180 -8.90 23.32 8.18
CA TRP A 180 -7.95 24.31 7.70
C TRP A 180 -6.54 24.02 8.23
N PRO A 181 -5.47 24.14 7.41
CA PRO A 181 -4.09 23.82 7.82
C PRO A 181 -3.63 24.36 9.17
N SER A 182 -4.00 25.59 9.53
CA SER A 182 -3.65 26.19 10.84
C SER A 182 -4.31 25.47 12.01
N VAL A 183 -5.57 25.04 11.84
CA VAL A 183 -6.32 24.27 12.86
C VAL A 183 -5.77 22.85 12.95
N GLY A 184 -5.47 22.22 11.81
CA GLY A 184 -4.85 20.89 11.75
C GLY A 184 -3.50 20.86 12.45
N PHE A 185 -2.65 21.87 12.20
CA PHE A 185 -1.38 22.02 12.89
C PHE A 185 -1.57 22.15 14.40
N GLU A 186 -2.45 23.03 14.88
CA GLU A 186 -2.67 23.21 16.31
C GLU A 186 -3.18 21.94 17.01
N ARG A 187 -4.03 21.16 16.34
CA ARG A 187 -4.52 19.86 16.80
C ARG A 187 -3.38 18.84 16.91
N ASP A 188 -2.57 18.74 15.86
CA ASP A 188 -1.66 17.61 15.65
C ASP A 188 -0.19 17.93 15.99
N LYS A 189 0.15 19.16 16.39
CA LYS A 189 1.52 19.61 16.74
C LYS A 189 2.22 18.80 17.84
N HIS A 190 1.49 17.97 18.57
CA HIS A 190 2.06 17.07 19.57
C HIS A 190 2.67 15.80 18.94
N LEU A 191 2.26 15.45 17.72
CA LEU A 191 2.75 14.28 16.98
C LEU A 191 4.19 14.53 16.48
N PRO A 192 5.11 13.55 16.63
CA PRO A 192 6.52 13.74 16.25
C PRO A 192 6.76 14.07 14.76
N HIS A 193 5.97 13.48 13.85
CA HIS A 193 6.13 13.72 12.42
C HIS A 193 5.68 15.14 12.03
N ILE A 194 4.59 15.66 12.59
CA ILE A 194 4.14 17.04 12.41
C ILE A 194 5.19 18.04 12.89
N LYS A 195 5.79 17.82 14.07
CA LYS A 195 6.88 18.67 14.55
C LYS A 195 8.05 18.72 13.57
N ARG A 196 8.43 17.56 13.01
CA ARG A 196 9.52 17.45 12.04
C ARG A 196 9.17 18.14 10.71
N GLU A 197 7.99 17.89 10.18
CA GLU A 197 7.51 18.41 8.89
C GLU A 197 7.33 19.93 8.91
N PHE A 198 6.97 20.53 10.05
CA PHE A 198 6.66 21.96 10.19
C PHE A 198 7.70 22.75 10.99
N ALA A 199 8.86 22.15 11.31
CA ALA A 199 9.92 22.75 12.14
C ALA A 199 10.50 24.07 11.59
N GLU A 200 10.41 24.31 10.28
CA GLU A 200 11.03 25.48 9.61
C GLU A 200 10.06 26.64 9.34
N ASN A 201 8.78 26.53 9.72
CA ASN A 201 7.77 27.56 9.44
C ASN A 201 7.25 28.31 10.68
N TYR A 202 7.91 28.17 11.84
CA TYR A 202 7.65 28.93 13.07
C TYR A 202 8.92 29.21 13.86
#